data_AF-A0A959YJM9-F1
#
_entry.id   AF-A0A959YJM9-F1
#
_cell.length_a   1.000
_cell.length_b   1.000
_cell.length_c   1.000
_cell.angle_alpha   90.00
_cell.angle_beta   90.00
_cell.angle_gamma   90.00
#
_symmetry.space_group_name_H-M   'P 1'
#
loop_
_entity.id
_entity.type
_entity.pdbx_description
1 polymer ?
#
loop_
_entity_poly.entity_id
_entity_poly.type
_entity_poly.pdbx_seq_one_letter_code
_entity_poly.pdbx_strand_id
1 'polypeptide(L)'
;MKNLIRYHVIPKTFLLFILIWTVSVQAQVPAELSQRNYGGNDLEYENTILPLDNGQLLVACESGTGINGDKTEDYGGYDIWIYKLDTDLNIIWDHTYGGDFSDLDMLVRKAPDGGYYVACSSLSDVSGNKTVPSFGSYDVWVFKIDSIGNIQWQTALGGDKSDLFKSMIVTSDGDLLIASYTFSGISGNKTVDSVGGYDIWLVKLDSMGNQIWQSRAGSDGWDIIQYNSLVERPNGNYLIAGWSEGSISGDKTIASFGGDDYWLVEFDTAGNIVWQGVYGWTSTDVASGVVNTSDGGFIVSGDSQSGIGGVKTSPSLGQQDFWILRFDADHNLLWDKTYGGAAEDYLPSSTLVWPDGSLVIAGVSLSGVSGNKTQPNYGASDFWILRLDMDGNEIWQKSYGGPASDYYPVLATNSDNELYIVGPSSSTAGGNKSVGTYGSYDTWLIHLEASDVCTDITVTIDTTVINANVTLADGSIADSSGTYYLTYDTPECDTSYIYNIQIIRTPVVNFTYSADLLDVSFTDLSENEPDSWLWYFGDGTTSAEQDPVHTYATAGTHAVCLQAGNAAGS
;
A
#
# COMPACT_ATOMS: atom_id res chain seq x y z
N MET A 1 -11.30 -40.59 -18.22
CA MET A 1 -11.39 -39.26 -18.85
C MET A 1 -11.48 -38.24 -17.74
N LYS A 2 -10.58 -37.25 -17.70
CA LYS A 2 -10.60 -36.19 -16.68
C LYS A 2 -11.68 -35.17 -17.06
N ASN A 3 -12.72 -35.04 -16.25
CA ASN A 3 -13.71 -33.98 -16.43
C ASN A 3 -13.28 -32.76 -15.60
N LEU A 4 -12.68 -31.77 -16.26
CA LEU A 4 -12.50 -30.43 -15.71
C LEU A 4 -13.79 -29.64 -15.93
N ILE A 5 -14.36 -29.01 -14.89
CA ILE A 5 -15.52 -28.12 -15.02
C ILE A 5 -15.11 -26.73 -14.51
N ARG A 6 -15.28 -25.70 -15.35
CA ARG A 6 -15.14 -24.28 -14.98
C ARG A 6 -16.51 -23.70 -14.64
N TYR A 7 -16.59 -22.81 -13.66
CA TYR A 7 -17.83 -22.16 -13.25
C TYR A 7 -18.01 -20.77 -13.89
N HIS A 8 -19.27 -20.43 -14.15
CA HIS A 8 -19.75 -19.07 -14.40
C HIS A 8 -21.15 -18.97 -13.75
N VAL A 9 -21.37 -18.00 -12.88
CA VAL A 9 -22.58 -17.91 -12.05
C VAL A 9 -23.74 -17.27 -12.84
N ILE A 10 -24.90 -17.93 -12.89
CA ILE A 10 -26.18 -17.31 -13.28
C ILE A 10 -27.23 -17.65 -12.20
N PRO A 11 -27.99 -16.67 -11.67
CA PRO A 11 -28.88 -16.91 -10.54
C PRO A 11 -30.24 -17.44 -11.00
N LYS A 12 -30.64 -18.63 -10.53
CA LYS A 12 -32.06 -18.95 -10.31
C LYS A 12 -32.25 -19.71 -8.99
N THR A 13 -33.22 -19.20 -8.25
CA THR A 13 -33.61 -19.48 -6.87
C THR A 13 -34.04 -20.93 -6.64
N PHE A 14 -33.37 -21.62 -5.71
CA PHE A 14 -33.96 -22.66 -4.86
C PHE A 14 -33.28 -22.61 -3.48
N LEU A 15 -34.09 -22.54 -2.41
CA LEU A 15 -33.63 -22.48 -1.03
C LEU A 15 -32.95 -23.80 -0.65
N LEU A 16 -31.63 -23.76 -0.48
CA LEU A 16 -30.85 -24.73 0.27
C LEU A 16 -30.33 -23.99 1.51
N PHE A 17 -30.71 -24.44 2.72
CA PHE A 17 -30.09 -23.94 3.94
C PHE A 17 -28.68 -24.52 4.05
N ILE A 18 -27.74 -23.94 3.30
CA ILE A 18 -26.33 -23.97 3.68
C ILE A 18 -26.21 -22.91 4.78
N LEU A 19 -25.81 -23.33 5.99
CA LEU A 19 -25.31 -22.37 6.98
C LEU A 19 -23.98 -21.83 6.44
N ILE A 20 -24.06 -20.85 5.54
CA ILE A 20 -22.91 -20.04 5.17
C ILE A 20 -22.74 -19.08 6.33
N TRP A 21 -21.83 -19.41 7.25
CA TRP A 21 -21.21 -18.35 8.03
C TRP A 21 -20.48 -17.48 7.02
N THR A 22 -21.06 -16.34 6.66
CA THR A 22 -20.28 -15.26 6.06
C THR A 22 -19.30 -14.83 7.13
N VAL A 23 -18.11 -15.44 7.12
CA VAL A 23 -16.98 -14.86 7.81
C VAL A 23 -16.61 -13.66 6.96
N SER A 24 -17.05 -12.48 7.36
CA SER A 24 -16.44 -11.25 6.87
C SER A 24 -15.01 -11.27 7.38
N VAL A 25 -14.06 -11.67 6.54
CA VAL A 25 -12.65 -11.44 6.83
C VAL A 25 -12.47 -9.94 6.66
N GLN A 26 -12.54 -9.21 7.78
CA GLN A 26 -12.13 -7.81 7.76
C GLN A 26 -10.62 -7.83 7.49
N ALA A 27 -10.18 -7.07 6.48
CA ALA A 27 -8.77 -6.91 6.21
C ALA A 27 -8.06 -6.47 7.49
N GLN A 28 -7.09 -7.27 7.93
CA GLN A 28 -6.36 -6.98 9.16
C GLN A 28 -5.23 -6.00 8.85
N VAL A 29 -4.88 -5.16 9.83
CA VAL A 29 -3.65 -4.39 9.79
C VAL A 29 -2.47 -5.38 9.66
N PRO A 30 -1.51 -5.17 8.73
CA PRO A 30 -0.34 -6.02 8.60
C PRO A 30 0.42 -6.16 9.92
N ALA A 31 0.99 -7.33 10.20
CA ALA A 31 1.80 -7.50 11.39
C ALA A 31 3.05 -6.62 11.32
N GLU A 32 3.41 -6.05 12.48
CA GLU A 32 4.68 -5.36 12.65
C GLU A 32 5.81 -6.38 12.72
N LEU A 33 6.81 -6.21 11.85
CA LEU A 33 8.02 -7.02 11.83
C LEU A 33 9.07 -6.43 12.77
N SER A 34 9.29 -5.11 12.72
CA SER A 34 10.26 -4.45 13.57
C SER A 34 10.07 -2.94 13.69
N GLN A 35 10.74 -2.38 14.71
CA GLN A 35 10.96 -0.94 14.85
C GLN A 35 12.45 -0.66 15.11
N ARG A 36 12.93 0.46 14.60
CA ARG A 36 14.30 0.97 14.79
C ARG A 36 14.29 2.49 14.97
N ASN A 37 15.24 2.99 15.74
CA ASN A 37 15.51 4.42 15.84
C ASN A 37 16.95 4.67 15.36
N TYR A 38 17.15 5.75 14.60
CA TYR A 38 18.45 6.21 14.12
C TYR A 38 18.60 7.70 14.41
N GLY A 39 19.75 8.10 14.93
CA GLY A 39 19.99 9.51 15.23
C GLY A 39 21.09 9.74 16.27
N GLY A 40 21.04 10.91 16.88
CA GLY A 40 21.98 11.36 17.89
C GLY A 40 21.31 12.11 19.05
N ASN A 41 22.07 12.92 19.76
CA ASN A 41 21.59 13.67 20.93
C ASN A 41 20.67 14.85 20.56
N ASP A 42 20.72 15.32 19.32
CA ASP A 42 20.02 16.51 18.85
C ASP A 42 18.83 16.13 17.96
N LEU A 43 18.66 16.77 16.80
CA LEU A 43 17.47 16.70 15.97
C LEU A 43 17.77 15.99 14.64
N GLU A 44 17.08 14.87 14.42
CA GLU A 44 16.86 14.24 13.11
C GLU A 44 15.40 14.46 12.70
N TYR A 45 15.21 15.42 11.80
CA TYR A 45 13.89 15.89 11.36
C TYR A 45 13.70 15.66 9.87
N GLU A 46 12.46 15.74 9.37
CA GLU A 46 12.13 15.67 7.93
C GLU A 46 12.75 14.44 7.24
N ASN A 47 12.01 13.34 7.15
CA ASN A 47 12.59 12.07 6.71
C ASN A 47 12.19 11.72 5.28
N THR A 48 13.05 11.01 4.56
CA THR A 48 12.70 10.33 3.31
C THR A 48 13.24 8.91 3.34
N ILE A 49 12.52 8.00 2.70
CA ILE A 49 12.89 6.58 2.63
C ILE A 49 12.70 6.07 1.20
N LEU A 50 13.69 5.31 0.74
CA LEU A 50 13.73 4.74 -0.59
C LEU A 50 14.11 3.25 -0.50
N PRO A 51 13.13 2.34 -0.59
CA PRO A 51 13.39 0.92 -0.74
C PRO A 51 14.12 0.61 -2.04
N LEU A 52 15.05 -0.33 -1.99
CA LEU A 52 15.88 -0.76 -3.11
C LEU A 52 15.52 -2.19 -3.53
N ASP A 53 15.72 -2.51 -4.81
CA ASP A 53 15.33 -3.81 -5.41
C ASP A 53 15.96 -5.05 -4.75
N ASN A 54 16.99 -4.86 -3.93
CA ASN A 54 17.67 -5.93 -3.20
C ASN A 54 17.25 -6.02 -1.72
N GLY A 55 16.16 -5.37 -1.32
CA GLY A 55 15.64 -5.33 0.05
C GLY A 55 16.38 -4.38 0.98
N GLN A 56 17.41 -3.68 0.51
CA GLN A 56 18.08 -2.63 1.27
C GLN A 56 17.24 -1.35 1.25
N LEU A 57 17.52 -0.44 2.19
CA LEU A 57 16.86 0.86 2.25
C LEU A 57 17.90 1.97 2.16
N LEU A 58 17.52 3.08 1.56
CA LEU A 58 18.21 4.35 1.72
C LEU A 58 17.29 5.28 2.48
N VAL A 59 17.78 5.89 3.56
CA VAL A 59 17.04 6.83 4.37
C VAL A 59 17.83 8.13 4.43
N ALA A 60 17.14 9.26 4.37
CA ALA A 60 17.75 10.55 4.64
C ALA A 60 16.91 11.38 5.60
N CYS A 61 17.57 12.24 6.36
CA CYS A 61 16.95 13.23 7.21
C CYS A 61 17.78 14.50 7.30
N GLU A 62 17.13 15.59 7.73
CA GLU A 62 17.81 16.79 8.18
C GLU A 62 18.38 16.54 9.57
N SER A 63 19.67 16.80 9.74
CA SER A 63 20.36 16.48 10.97
C SER A 63 21.19 17.67 11.46
N GLY A 64 20.80 18.19 12.62
CA GLY A 64 21.58 19.19 13.36
C GLY A 64 22.55 18.58 14.36
N THR A 65 22.68 17.25 14.39
CA THR A 65 23.59 16.56 15.31
C THR A 65 25.04 16.72 14.86
N GLY A 66 25.93 17.07 15.78
CA GLY A 66 27.36 16.83 15.58
C GLY A 66 27.69 15.33 15.55
N ILE A 67 28.94 14.93 15.36
CA ILE A 67 29.36 13.51 15.29
C ILE A 67 29.04 12.77 16.61
N ASN A 68 27.91 12.08 16.67
CA ASN A 68 27.44 11.31 17.82
C ASN A 68 26.32 10.32 17.43
N GLY A 69 26.01 9.39 18.34
CA GLY A 69 25.02 8.35 18.07
C GLY A 69 25.44 7.48 16.90
N ASP A 70 24.59 7.43 15.88
CA ASP A 70 24.80 6.68 14.64
C ASP A 70 25.53 7.50 13.56
N LYS A 71 25.63 8.82 13.69
CA LYS A 71 26.17 9.75 12.68
C LYS A 71 27.70 9.85 12.75
N THR A 72 28.37 9.80 11.60
CA THR A 72 29.84 9.77 11.52
C THR A 72 30.52 11.04 11.01
N GLU A 73 29.78 11.95 10.38
CA GLU A 73 30.29 13.19 9.75
C GLU A 73 29.44 14.40 10.15
N ASP A 74 30.01 15.60 10.15
CA ASP A 74 29.31 16.86 10.48
C ASP A 74 29.99 18.03 9.73
N TYR A 75 29.20 18.91 9.11
CA TYR A 75 29.71 20.05 8.34
C TYR A 75 29.23 21.42 8.86
N GLY A 76 28.42 21.46 9.92
CA GLY A 76 28.17 22.69 10.68
C GLY A 76 26.71 22.93 11.03
N GLY A 77 25.92 23.42 10.07
CA GLY A 77 24.52 23.75 10.29
C GLY A 77 23.63 22.52 10.49
N TYR A 78 22.36 22.64 10.15
CA TYR A 78 21.59 21.45 9.82
C TYR A 78 22.08 20.97 8.46
N ASP A 79 22.48 19.71 8.35
CA ASP A 79 22.96 19.12 7.10
C ASP A 79 22.06 17.93 6.71
N ILE A 80 22.18 17.45 5.47
CA ILE A 80 21.47 16.25 5.02
C ILE A 80 22.26 15.01 5.42
N TRP A 81 21.73 14.20 6.34
CA TRP A 81 22.31 12.91 6.70
C TRP A 81 21.63 11.81 5.90
N ILE A 82 22.40 11.07 5.10
CA ILE A 82 21.92 9.94 4.31
C ILE A 82 22.63 8.68 4.76
N TYR A 83 21.87 7.63 5.05
CA TYR A 83 22.40 6.34 5.45
C TYR A 83 21.70 5.20 4.72
N LYS A 84 22.48 4.15 4.46
CA LYS A 84 22.01 2.95 3.78
C LYS A 84 21.90 1.81 4.75
N LEU A 85 20.76 1.14 4.75
CA LEU A 85 20.45 0.02 5.63
C LEU A 85 20.52 -1.32 4.87
N ASP A 86 20.96 -2.37 5.56
CA ASP A 86 20.80 -3.75 5.12
C ASP A 86 19.37 -4.26 5.36
N THR A 87 19.10 -5.51 4.96
CA THR A 87 17.78 -6.16 5.12
C THR A 87 17.40 -6.40 6.58
N ASP A 88 18.36 -6.37 7.50
CA ASP A 88 18.15 -6.48 8.94
C ASP A 88 18.06 -5.10 9.63
N LEU A 89 18.03 -4.04 8.82
CA LEU A 89 17.96 -2.63 9.21
C LEU A 89 19.20 -2.13 9.95
N ASN A 90 20.38 -2.70 9.69
CA ASN A 90 21.65 -2.17 10.19
C ASN A 90 22.27 -1.19 9.18
N ILE A 91 22.93 -0.13 9.68
CA ILE A 91 23.65 0.82 8.83
C ILE A 91 24.84 0.13 8.17
N ILE A 92 24.88 0.18 6.84
CA ILE A 92 26.00 -0.27 5.99
C ILE A 92 27.02 0.87 5.84
N TRP A 93 26.51 2.07 5.55
CA TRP A 93 27.26 3.31 5.47
C TRP A 93 26.35 4.49 5.75
N ASP A 94 26.93 5.59 6.20
CA ASP A 94 26.29 6.88 6.36
C ASP A 94 27.22 8.01 5.88
N HIS A 95 26.63 9.09 5.37
CA HIS A 95 27.32 10.30 4.93
C HIS A 95 26.48 11.53 5.23
N THR A 96 27.14 12.64 5.55
CA THR A 96 26.50 13.95 5.74
C THR A 96 26.79 14.83 4.52
N TYR A 97 25.83 15.62 4.05
CA TYR A 97 25.96 16.50 2.88
C TYR A 97 25.49 17.90 3.22
N GLY A 98 26.36 18.89 3.03
CA GLY A 98 26.09 20.28 3.36
C GLY A 98 27.34 21.14 3.49
N GLY A 99 27.17 22.28 4.17
CA GLY A 99 28.20 23.30 4.36
C GLY A 99 28.09 24.00 5.72
N ASP A 100 28.71 25.18 5.83
CA ASP A 100 28.82 25.91 7.11
C ASP A 100 27.45 26.38 7.66
N PHE A 101 26.39 26.40 6.85
CA PHE A 101 25.05 26.85 7.20
C PHE A 101 24.00 25.75 6.97
N SER A 102 22.72 26.06 7.20
CA SER A 102 21.67 25.04 7.09
C SER A 102 21.38 24.63 5.64
N ASP A 103 21.32 23.33 5.45
CA ASP A 103 20.86 22.58 4.29
C ASP A 103 19.66 21.72 4.75
N LEU A 104 18.46 22.03 4.24
CA LEU A 104 17.16 21.59 4.73
C LEU A 104 16.27 21.11 3.58
N ASP A 105 15.09 20.59 3.89
CA ASP A 105 14.04 20.17 2.98
C ASP A 105 14.55 19.21 1.89
N MET A 106 14.78 17.92 2.19
CA MET A 106 15.38 17.00 1.21
C MET A 106 14.40 16.03 0.52
N LEU A 107 14.76 15.59 -0.68
CA LEU A 107 14.24 14.33 -1.23
C LEU A 107 15.32 13.56 -1.97
N VAL A 108 15.21 12.23 -1.90
CA VAL A 108 16.08 11.31 -2.62
C VAL A 108 15.27 10.52 -3.65
N ARG A 109 15.84 10.35 -4.84
CA ARG A 109 15.29 9.54 -5.95
C ARG A 109 16.35 8.65 -6.56
N LYS A 110 15.97 7.44 -6.97
CA LYS A 110 16.87 6.53 -7.70
C LYS A 110 17.18 7.08 -9.08
N ALA A 111 18.46 7.13 -9.44
CA ALA A 111 18.87 7.51 -10.78
C ALA A 111 18.78 6.31 -11.76
N PRO A 112 18.35 6.49 -13.03
CA PRO A 112 18.21 5.39 -13.99
C PRO A 112 19.52 4.65 -14.29
N ASP A 113 20.64 5.35 -14.26
CA ASP A 113 21.99 4.82 -14.51
C ASP A 113 22.68 4.29 -13.23
N GLY A 114 21.95 4.27 -12.11
CA GLY A 114 22.44 3.87 -10.79
C GLY A 114 22.90 5.06 -9.93
N GLY A 115 22.93 4.82 -8.62
CA GLY A 115 23.11 5.89 -7.63
C GLY A 115 21.79 6.62 -7.36
N TYR A 116 21.89 7.85 -6.85
CA TYR A 116 20.74 8.60 -6.33
C TYR A 116 20.86 10.09 -6.64
N TYR A 117 19.75 10.70 -7.01
CA TYR A 117 19.59 12.14 -7.06
C TYR A 117 19.08 12.63 -5.71
N VAL A 118 19.65 13.75 -5.25
CA VAL A 118 19.28 14.43 -4.01
C VAL A 118 19.07 15.90 -4.35
N ALA A 119 18.03 16.49 -3.80
CA ALA A 119 17.90 17.94 -3.77
C ALA A 119 17.43 18.41 -2.41
N CYS A 120 17.84 19.62 -2.05
CA CYS A 120 17.53 20.27 -0.80
C CYS A 120 17.55 21.80 -0.93
N SER A 121 16.94 22.50 0.02
CA SER A 121 17.10 23.93 0.28
C SER A 121 18.44 24.20 0.96
N SER A 122 19.27 25.10 0.44
CA SER A 122 20.64 25.34 0.94
C SER A 122 20.90 26.81 1.19
N LEU A 123 21.23 27.16 2.43
CA LEU A 123 21.75 28.49 2.79
C LEU A 123 23.29 28.55 2.70
N SER A 124 23.94 27.40 2.57
CA SER A 124 25.39 27.25 2.55
C SER A 124 25.99 27.75 1.23
N ASP A 125 26.96 28.66 1.29
CA ASP A 125 27.87 28.90 0.16
C ASP A 125 28.93 27.78 0.07
N VAL A 126 29.91 27.88 -0.83
CA VAL A 126 30.97 26.87 -1.02
C VAL A 126 31.73 26.58 0.28
N SER A 127 31.42 25.45 0.90
CA SER A 127 31.93 24.98 2.19
C SER A 127 31.55 23.49 2.38
N GLY A 128 32.14 22.81 3.37
CA GLY A 128 31.90 21.38 3.58
C GLY A 128 32.17 20.54 2.32
N ASN A 129 31.16 19.77 1.89
CA ASN A 129 31.19 19.02 0.62
C ASN A 129 30.31 19.65 -0.48
N LYS A 130 29.68 20.80 -0.20
CA LYS A 130 29.05 21.65 -1.20
C LYS A 130 30.11 22.48 -1.94
N THR A 131 30.24 22.27 -3.25
CA THR A 131 31.23 22.93 -4.11
C THR A 131 30.61 23.89 -5.13
N VAL A 132 29.32 24.20 -5.00
CA VAL A 132 28.62 25.18 -5.82
C VAL A 132 28.12 26.34 -4.95
N PRO A 133 28.10 27.58 -5.48
CA PRO A 133 27.68 28.73 -4.69
C PRO A 133 26.16 28.75 -4.50
N SER A 134 25.71 29.55 -3.54
CA SER A 134 24.32 30.02 -3.46
C SER A 134 24.23 31.45 -4.02
N PHE A 135 23.07 31.85 -4.52
CA PHE A 135 22.80 33.12 -5.19
C PHE A 135 22.18 34.17 -4.27
N GLY A 136 21.79 33.82 -3.05
CA GLY A 136 21.29 34.78 -2.07
C GLY A 136 20.96 34.13 -0.73
N SER A 137 19.66 33.92 -0.50
CA SER A 137 19.13 33.24 0.70
C SER A 137 19.22 31.72 0.50
N TYR A 138 18.25 30.95 1.01
CA TYR A 138 18.08 29.56 0.63
C TYR A 138 17.91 29.44 -0.89
N ASP A 139 18.71 28.59 -1.52
CA ASP A 139 18.61 28.19 -2.92
C ASP A 139 18.44 26.68 -3.03
N VAL A 140 17.98 26.17 -4.17
CA VAL A 140 17.86 24.72 -4.37
C VAL A 140 19.23 24.15 -4.73
N TRP A 141 19.80 23.33 -3.87
CA TRP A 141 21.00 22.54 -4.15
C TRP A 141 20.60 21.15 -4.64
N VAL A 142 21.11 20.76 -5.81
CA VAL A 142 20.84 19.46 -6.44
C VAL A 142 22.16 18.76 -6.66
N PHE A 143 22.25 17.50 -6.27
CA PHE A 143 23.44 16.70 -6.47
C PHE A 143 23.11 15.24 -6.75
N LYS A 144 24.04 14.56 -7.41
CA LYS A 144 23.97 13.12 -7.64
C LYS A 144 25.04 12.44 -6.83
N ILE A 145 24.68 11.37 -6.14
CA ILE A 145 25.60 10.46 -5.46
C ILE A 145 25.63 9.08 -6.13
N ASP A 146 26.76 8.38 -6.04
CA ASP A 146 26.85 6.98 -6.47
C ASP A 146 26.20 6.02 -5.45
N SER A 147 26.27 4.71 -5.71
CA SER A 147 25.64 3.69 -4.86
C SER A 147 26.26 3.53 -3.47
N ILE A 148 27.42 4.14 -3.23
CA ILE A 148 28.13 4.15 -1.95
C ILE A 148 28.23 5.56 -1.35
N GLY A 149 27.57 6.57 -1.92
CA GLY A 149 27.46 7.92 -1.35
C GLY A 149 28.46 8.96 -1.86
N ASN A 150 29.30 8.67 -2.86
CA ASN A 150 30.20 9.73 -3.36
C ASN A 150 29.47 10.67 -4.33
N ILE A 151 29.57 11.98 -4.09
CA ILE A 151 29.06 13.02 -5.00
C ILE A 151 29.73 12.89 -6.38
N GLN A 152 28.92 12.74 -7.41
CA GLN A 152 29.31 12.67 -8.82
C GLN A 152 29.24 14.04 -9.50
N TRP A 153 28.18 14.80 -9.23
CA TRP A 153 27.99 16.17 -9.70
C TRP A 153 27.07 16.93 -8.74
N GLN A 154 27.14 18.27 -8.79
CA GLN A 154 26.25 19.16 -8.06
C GLN A 154 25.98 20.45 -8.83
N THR A 155 24.81 21.05 -8.63
CA THR A 155 24.37 22.33 -9.18
C THR A 155 23.49 23.06 -8.18
N ALA A 156 23.44 24.39 -8.25
CA ALA A 156 22.54 25.22 -7.44
C ALA A 156 21.56 25.94 -8.35
N LEU A 157 20.32 26.13 -7.91
CA LEU A 157 19.24 26.77 -8.67
C LEU A 157 18.55 27.81 -7.77
N GLY A 158 18.52 29.07 -8.21
CA GLY A 158 17.80 30.11 -7.49
C GLY A 158 18.29 31.53 -7.80
N GLY A 159 17.79 32.46 -7.02
CA GLY A 159 17.99 33.90 -7.17
C GLY A 159 18.53 34.56 -5.91
N ASP A 160 18.33 35.87 -5.81
CA ASP A 160 18.85 36.70 -4.71
C ASP A 160 17.99 36.65 -3.44
N LYS A 161 16.83 35.99 -3.48
CA LYS A 161 15.95 35.75 -2.32
C LYS A 161 15.80 34.25 -2.07
N SER A 162 14.76 33.84 -1.36
CA SER A 162 14.54 32.44 -1.01
C SER A 162 13.89 31.66 -2.15
N ASP A 163 14.49 30.53 -2.50
CA ASP A 163 14.07 29.49 -3.42
C ASP A 163 14.15 28.15 -2.69
N LEU A 164 13.01 27.63 -2.26
CA LEU A 164 12.94 26.50 -1.31
C LEU A 164 12.48 25.23 -2.03
N PHE A 165 13.29 24.19 -1.91
CA PHE A 165 13.02 22.88 -2.50
C PHE A 165 11.81 22.22 -1.83
N LYS A 166 10.99 21.51 -2.61
CA LYS A 166 9.89 20.71 -2.06
C LYS A 166 9.69 19.37 -2.75
N SER A 167 9.71 19.29 -4.06
CA SER A 167 9.39 18.04 -4.76
C SER A 167 10.31 17.76 -5.94
N MET A 168 10.53 16.47 -6.22
CA MET A 168 11.31 16.01 -7.36
C MET A 168 10.77 14.68 -7.89
N ILE A 169 10.79 14.55 -9.21
CA ILE A 169 10.63 13.27 -9.90
C ILE A 169 11.74 13.06 -10.93
N VAL A 170 12.06 11.79 -11.19
CA VAL A 170 12.79 11.39 -12.40
C VAL A 170 11.74 11.13 -13.47
N THR A 171 11.79 11.88 -14.57
CA THR A 171 10.81 11.79 -15.65
C THR A 171 11.07 10.57 -16.54
N SER A 172 10.07 10.19 -17.34
CA SER A 172 10.09 9.00 -18.20
C SER A 172 11.18 9.04 -19.29
N ASP A 173 11.67 10.23 -19.64
CA ASP A 173 12.82 10.47 -20.52
C ASP A 173 14.18 10.34 -19.79
N GLY A 174 14.19 10.12 -18.48
CA GLY A 174 15.39 9.95 -17.64
C GLY A 174 15.95 11.25 -17.07
N ASP A 175 15.30 12.38 -17.30
CA ASP A 175 15.65 13.69 -16.77
C ASP A 175 15.10 13.91 -15.35
N LEU A 176 15.46 15.02 -14.71
CA LEU A 176 14.88 15.45 -13.43
C LEU A 176 13.93 16.60 -13.65
N LEU A 177 12.77 16.53 -12.99
CA LEU A 177 11.91 17.69 -12.78
C LEU A 177 11.86 18.03 -11.30
N ILE A 178 12.21 19.27 -10.99
CA ILE A 178 12.20 19.83 -9.65
C ILE A 178 11.06 20.83 -9.56
N ALA A 179 10.29 20.73 -8.49
CA ALA A 179 9.30 21.73 -8.09
C ALA A 179 9.70 22.31 -6.73
N SER A 180 9.63 23.63 -6.64
CA SER A 180 10.05 24.43 -5.50
C SER A 180 9.05 25.58 -5.33
N TYR A 181 9.14 26.34 -4.25
CA TYR A 181 8.50 27.65 -4.21
C TYR A 181 9.52 28.78 -4.09
N THR A 182 9.28 29.89 -4.77
CA THR A 182 10.25 30.98 -4.96
C THR A 182 9.68 32.33 -4.61
N PHE A 183 10.47 33.15 -3.92
CA PHE A 183 10.21 34.59 -3.73
C PHE A 183 11.13 35.47 -4.59
N SER A 184 12.06 34.84 -5.29
CA SER A 184 13.10 35.46 -6.09
C SER A 184 12.56 35.90 -7.45
N GLY A 185 12.96 37.11 -7.85
CA GLY A 185 12.76 37.55 -9.23
C GLY A 185 13.82 36.98 -10.17
N ILE A 186 13.98 37.59 -11.34
CA ILE A 186 15.06 37.23 -12.28
C ILE A 186 16.41 37.72 -11.74
N SER A 187 17.14 36.80 -11.13
CA SER A 187 18.49 36.96 -10.57
C SER A 187 19.19 35.59 -10.46
N GLY A 188 20.47 35.56 -10.10
CA GLY A 188 21.23 34.30 -10.03
C GLY A 188 21.22 33.56 -11.37
N ASN A 189 20.68 32.34 -11.38
CA ASN A 189 20.41 31.57 -12.60
C ASN A 189 18.91 31.40 -12.91
N LYS A 190 18.02 32.10 -12.20
CA LYS A 190 16.61 32.17 -12.56
C LYS A 190 16.40 32.95 -13.85
N THR A 191 15.45 32.45 -14.64
CA THR A 191 15.02 33.03 -15.92
C THR A 191 13.55 33.41 -15.93
N VAL A 192 12.84 33.09 -14.84
CA VAL A 192 11.42 33.37 -14.62
C VAL A 192 11.31 34.20 -13.34
N ASP A 193 10.54 35.28 -13.39
CA ASP A 193 10.30 36.19 -12.26
C ASP A 193 9.36 35.55 -11.23
N SER A 194 9.21 36.11 -10.03
CA SER A 194 8.07 35.81 -9.15
C SER A 194 6.99 36.90 -9.28
N VAL A 195 5.76 36.61 -8.86
CA VAL A 195 4.60 37.50 -8.82
C VAL A 195 4.02 37.42 -7.42
N GLY A 196 3.76 38.57 -6.78
CA GLY A 196 3.15 38.57 -5.46
C GLY A 196 4.01 37.93 -4.36
N GLY A 197 3.52 36.83 -3.79
CA GLY A 197 4.11 36.05 -2.70
C GLY A 197 5.15 35.03 -3.18
N TYR A 198 5.19 33.87 -2.51
CA TYR A 198 5.92 32.72 -3.05
C TYR A 198 5.13 32.13 -4.20
N ASP A 199 5.81 31.74 -5.29
CA ASP A 199 5.21 31.05 -6.42
C ASP A 199 5.75 29.63 -6.57
N ILE A 200 4.98 28.75 -7.21
CA ILE A 200 5.47 27.44 -7.63
C ILE A 200 6.46 27.64 -8.79
N TRP A 201 7.70 27.17 -8.60
CA TRP A 201 8.77 27.25 -9.59
C TRP A 201 9.23 25.85 -10.00
N LEU A 202 9.27 25.61 -11.31
CA LEU A 202 9.71 24.35 -11.88
C LEU A 202 11.04 24.54 -12.60
N VAL A 203 11.93 23.58 -12.42
CA VAL A 203 13.19 23.49 -13.17
C VAL A 203 13.35 22.08 -13.69
N LYS A 204 13.48 21.93 -15.01
CA LYS A 204 13.86 20.65 -15.62
C LYS A 204 15.37 20.61 -15.86
N LEU A 205 16.02 19.56 -15.38
CA LEU A 205 17.44 19.29 -15.57
C LEU A 205 17.64 18.01 -16.36
N ASP A 206 18.68 17.95 -17.19
CA ASP A 206 19.10 16.68 -17.77
C ASP A 206 19.73 15.76 -16.71
N SER A 207 19.95 14.50 -17.07
CA SER A 207 20.60 13.49 -16.19
C SER A 207 22.00 13.87 -15.65
N MET A 208 22.65 14.89 -16.24
CA MET A 208 23.95 15.43 -15.85
C MET A 208 23.85 16.71 -15.00
N GLY A 209 22.63 17.15 -14.66
CA GLY A 209 22.37 18.33 -13.84
C GLY A 209 22.38 19.66 -14.62
N ASN A 210 22.39 19.62 -15.96
CA ASN A 210 22.30 20.84 -16.77
C ASN A 210 20.84 21.26 -16.93
N GLN A 211 20.57 22.56 -16.78
CA GLN A 211 19.23 23.09 -16.96
C GLN A 211 18.75 23.00 -18.41
N ILE A 212 17.54 22.46 -18.60
CA ILE A 212 16.82 22.41 -19.87
C ILE A 212 15.86 23.60 -19.97
N TRP A 213 14.96 23.76 -19.00
CA TRP A 213 14.00 24.86 -18.93
C TRP A 213 13.59 25.19 -17.50
N GLN A 214 12.98 26.37 -17.33
CA GLN A 214 12.32 26.79 -16.09
C GLN A 214 10.89 27.26 -16.41
N SER A 215 9.96 27.06 -15.48
CA SER A 215 8.58 27.55 -15.56
C SER A 215 8.06 27.94 -14.18
N ARG A 216 6.88 28.57 -14.13
CA ARG A 216 6.24 29.03 -12.90
C ARG A 216 4.72 28.93 -12.99
N ALA A 217 4.08 28.68 -11.86
CA ALA A 217 2.68 29.03 -11.63
C ALA A 217 2.59 29.90 -10.37
N GLY A 218 2.07 31.11 -10.52
CA GLY A 218 1.99 32.09 -9.44
C GLY A 218 0.79 33.03 -9.53
N SER A 219 0.45 33.67 -8.42
CA SER A 219 -0.65 34.62 -8.25
C SER A 219 -0.18 35.89 -7.53
N ASP A 220 -1.10 36.67 -6.98
CA ASP A 220 -0.81 37.84 -6.14
C ASP A 220 -0.68 37.47 -4.66
N GLY A 221 -1.02 36.23 -4.30
CA GLY A 221 -0.92 35.66 -2.96
C GLY A 221 0.27 34.72 -2.81
N TRP A 222 0.16 33.78 -1.87
CA TRP A 222 1.14 32.72 -1.65
C TRP A 222 0.66 31.46 -2.39
N ASP A 223 1.53 30.87 -3.19
CA ASP A 223 1.30 29.64 -3.95
C ASP A 223 2.38 28.62 -3.56
N ILE A 224 2.00 27.64 -2.74
CA ILE A 224 2.92 26.77 -2.01
C ILE A 224 2.63 25.30 -2.31
N ILE A 225 3.67 24.47 -2.26
CA ILE A 225 3.62 23.01 -2.43
C ILE A 225 4.38 22.32 -1.29
N GLN A 226 4.13 21.02 -1.10
CA GLN A 226 4.82 20.18 -0.12
C GLN A 226 5.68 19.09 -0.79
N TYR A 227 6.25 18.18 -0.01
CA TYR A 227 6.94 16.99 -0.53
C TYR A 227 6.02 16.12 -1.36
N ASN A 228 6.56 15.40 -2.34
CA ASN A 228 5.79 14.43 -3.16
C ASN A 228 4.50 15.01 -3.79
N SER A 229 4.46 16.34 -4.00
CA SER A 229 3.34 17.09 -4.57
C SER A 229 3.36 17.17 -6.10
N LEU A 230 4.23 16.38 -6.75
CA LEU A 230 4.49 16.40 -8.19
C LEU A 230 4.46 14.99 -8.74
N VAL A 231 3.72 14.77 -9.83
CA VAL A 231 3.73 13.54 -10.61
C VAL A 231 3.84 13.82 -12.11
N GLU A 232 4.53 12.93 -12.83
CA GLU A 232 4.37 12.82 -14.28
C GLU A 232 3.16 11.93 -14.56
N ARG A 233 2.17 12.45 -15.27
CA ARG A 233 0.95 11.75 -15.63
C ARG A 233 1.19 10.77 -16.78
N PRO A 234 0.32 9.76 -16.99
CA PRO A 234 0.45 8.81 -18.10
C PRO A 234 0.48 9.43 -19.50
N ASN A 235 -0.04 10.65 -19.65
CA ASN A 235 0.01 11.42 -20.90
C ASN A 235 1.35 12.16 -21.12
N GLY A 236 2.29 12.09 -20.16
CA GLY A 236 3.59 12.77 -20.16
C GLY A 236 3.58 14.19 -19.58
N ASN A 237 2.42 14.72 -19.20
CA ASN A 237 2.32 16.03 -18.55
C ASN A 237 2.71 15.95 -17.07
N TYR A 238 2.96 17.09 -16.46
CA TYR A 238 3.36 17.21 -15.05
C TYR A 238 2.24 17.83 -14.24
N LEU A 239 1.69 17.11 -13.27
CA LEU A 239 0.66 17.61 -12.37
C LEU A 239 1.26 17.94 -11.01
N ILE A 240 0.97 19.15 -10.53
CA ILE A 240 1.35 19.63 -9.20
C ILE A 240 0.10 19.86 -8.37
N ALA A 241 0.14 19.44 -7.11
CA ALA A 241 -0.86 19.76 -6.10
C ALA A 241 -0.27 20.64 -5.00
N GLY A 242 -0.73 21.88 -4.92
CA GLY A 242 -0.35 22.82 -3.87
C GLY A 242 -1.58 23.51 -3.29
N TRP A 243 -1.37 24.63 -2.61
CA TRP A 243 -2.44 25.51 -2.18
C TRP A 243 -2.13 26.96 -2.50
N SER A 244 -3.18 27.77 -2.48
CA SER A 244 -3.09 29.18 -2.83
C SER A 244 -4.24 29.96 -2.20
N GLU A 245 -3.93 31.13 -1.64
CA GLU A 245 -4.91 32.15 -1.22
C GLU A 245 -5.16 33.22 -2.31
N GLY A 246 -4.49 33.08 -3.46
CA GLY A 246 -4.43 34.09 -4.51
C GLY A 246 -5.76 34.37 -5.21
N SER A 247 -5.92 35.62 -5.66
CA SER A 247 -7.01 36.01 -6.55
C SER A 247 -6.70 35.63 -8.00
N ILE A 248 -7.58 35.99 -8.95
CA ILE A 248 -7.29 35.80 -10.38
C ILE A 248 -6.24 36.83 -10.81
N SER A 249 -4.99 36.40 -10.83
CA SER A 249 -3.81 37.21 -11.09
C SER A 249 -2.63 36.32 -11.50
N GLY A 250 -1.58 36.92 -12.08
CA GLY A 250 -0.42 36.16 -12.57
C GLY A 250 -0.83 35.09 -13.58
N ASP A 251 -0.54 33.83 -13.25
CA ASP A 251 -0.84 32.62 -14.02
C ASP A 251 -2.16 31.94 -13.56
N LYS A 252 -2.68 32.32 -12.39
CA LYS A 252 -3.91 31.77 -11.81
C LYS A 252 -5.15 32.34 -12.51
N THR A 253 -6.05 31.46 -12.96
CA THR A 253 -7.28 31.83 -13.70
C THR A 253 -8.58 31.58 -12.95
N ILE A 254 -8.50 30.96 -11.77
CA ILE A 254 -9.63 30.65 -10.90
C ILE A 254 -9.30 31.21 -9.51
N ALA A 255 -10.18 32.02 -8.92
CA ALA A 255 -9.96 32.56 -7.58
C ALA A 255 -10.13 31.46 -6.51
N SER A 256 -9.40 31.59 -5.42
CA SER A 256 -9.65 30.89 -4.16
C SER A 256 -11.02 31.28 -3.56
N PHE A 257 -11.64 30.37 -2.81
CA PHE A 257 -12.96 30.49 -2.17
C PHE A 257 -12.90 31.17 -0.80
N GLY A 258 -11.72 31.39 -0.24
CA GLY A 258 -11.54 32.02 1.05
C GLY A 258 -10.09 32.13 1.47
N GLY A 259 -9.67 31.29 2.43
CA GLY A 259 -8.27 31.17 2.84
C GLY A 259 -7.43 30.46 1.79
N ASP A 260 -6.47 29.65 2.23
CA ASP A 260 -5.77 28.74 1.33
C ASP A 260 -6.74 27.70 0.77
N ASP A 261 -6.74 27.49 -0.53
CA ASP A 261 -7.48 26.41 -1.19
C ASP A 261 -6.51 25.55 -2.00
N TYR A 262 -6.86 24.27 -2.22
CA TYR A 262 -6.07 23.39 -3.08
C TYR A 262 -5.99 24.04 -4.46
N TRP A 263 -4.78 24.20 -4.99
CA TRP A 263 -4.54 24.66 -6.33
C TRP A 263 -3.74 23.61 -7.09
N LEU A 264 -4.41 22.98 -8.04
CA LEU A 264 -3.82 21.98 -8.91
C LEU A 264 -3.44 22.64 -10.22
N VAL A 265 -2.22 22.38 -10.69
CA VAL A 265 -1.70 22.94 -11.95
C VAL A 265 -1.05 21.84 -12.76
N GLU A 266 -1.47 21.68 -14.02
CA GLU A 266 -0.85 20.75 -14.96
C GLU A 266 -0.06 21.51 -16.02
N PHE A 267 1.17 21.06 -16.24
CA PHE A 267 2.10 21.57 -17.24
C PHE A 267 2.33 20.53 -18.34
N ASP A 268 2.49 20.98 -19.59
CA ASP A 268 2.98 20.12 -20.65
C ASP A 268 4.49 19.83 -20.51
N THR A 269 5.01 18.96 -21.39
CA THR A 269 6.43 18.56 -21.41
C THR A 269 7.39 19.72 -21.72
N ALA A 270 6.90 20.83 -22.26
CA ALA A 270 7.67 22.05 -22.54
C ALA A 270 7.57 23.08 -21.39
N GLY A 271 6.85 22.76 -20.31
CA GLY A 271 6.68 23.61 -19.14
C GLY A 271 5.58 24.67 -19.29
N ASN A 272 4.65 24.54 -20.23
CA ASN A 272 3.50 25.45 -20.33
C ASN A 272 2.34 24.94 -19.50
N ILE A 273 1.64 25.82 -18.78
CA ILE A 273 0.41 25.47 -18.06
C ILE A 273 -0.68 25.11 -19.10
N VAL A 274 -1.27 23.92 -18.96
CA VAL A 274 -2.34 23.42 -19.83
C VAL A 274 -3.67 23.25 -19.10
N TRP A 275 -3.65 23.11 -17.77
CA TRP A 275 -4.86 23.00 -16.96
C TRP A 275 -4.60 23.50 -15.54
N GLN A 276 -5.66 23.98 -14.88
CA GLN A 276 -5.66 24.28 -13.46
C GLN A 276 -7.04 24.06 -12.83
N GLY A 277 -7.06 23.73 -11.54
CA GLY A 277 -8.28 23.57 -10.75
C GLY A 277 -8.09 24.09 -9.32
N VAL A 278 -9.16 24.61 -8.73
CA VAL A 278 -9.17 25.11 -7.34
C VAL A 278 -10.22 24.36 -6.54
N TYR A 279 -9.84 23.84 -5.37
CA TYR A 279 -10.71 23.03 -4.51
C TYR A 279 -10.58 23.40 -3.04
N GLY A 280 -11.73 23.68 -2.40
CA GLY A 280 -11.82 24.02 -1.00
C GLY A 280 -13.08 24.84 -0.73
N TRP A 281 -13.07 25.60 0.37
CA TRP A 281 -14.16 26.53 0.69
C TRP A 281 -13.66 27.76 1.47
N THR A 282 -14.41 28.20 2.48
CA THR A 282 -14.16 29.49 3.12
C THR A 282 -13.02 29.48 4.14
N SER A 283 -12.57 28.29 4.57
CA SER A 283 -11.47 28.12 5.54
C SER A 283 -10.21 27.65 4.81
N THR A 284 -9.14 27.40 5.57
CA THR A 284 -7.88 26.86 5.03
C THR A 284 -8.01 25.40 4.65
N ASP A 285 -7.62 25.09 3.41
CA ASP A 285 -7.54 23.77 2.81
C ASP A 285 -6.16 23.64 2.12
N VAL A 286 -5.30 22.77 2.64
CA VAL A 286 -3.91 22.60 2.22
C VAL A 286 -3.71 21.26 1.51
N ALA A 287 -3.35 21.28 0.22
CA ALA A 287 -2.98 20.07 -0.50
C ALA A 287 -1.54 19.68 -0.15
N SER A 288 -1.28 18.41 0.12
CA SER A 288 0.05 17.94 0.49
C SER A 288 0.64 16.94 -0.49
N GLY A 289 -0.15 16.04 -1.07
CA GLY A 289 0.36 15.00 -1.97
C GLY A 289 -0.52 14.76 -3.19
N VAL A 290 0.09 14.22 -4.25
CA VAL A 290 -0.61 13.74 -5.43
C VAL A 290 -0.01 12.42 -5.91
N VAL A 291 -0.87 11.47 -6.27
CA VAL A 291 -0.46 10.18 -6.83
C VAL A 291 -1.32 9.81 -8.04
N ASN A 292 -0.70 9.25 -9.07
CA ASN A 292 -1.42 8.68 -10.21
C ASN A 292 -2.11 7.38 -9.81
N THR A 293 -3.19 7.05 -10.50
CA THR A 293 -3.93 5.80 -10.30
C THR A 293 -3.90 4.93 -11.56
N SER A 294 -4.08 3.62 -11.40
CA SER A 294 -3.92 2.64 -12.49
C SER A 294 -4.93 2.78 -13.63
N ASP A 295 -6.07 3.41 -13.36
CA ASP A 295 -7.10 3.78 -14.33
C ASP A 295 -6.78 5.08 -15.11
N GLY A 296 -5.63 5.70 -14.88
CA GLY A 296 -5.19 6.93 -15.53
C GLY A 296 -5.66 8.22 -14.86
N GLY A 297 -6.46 8.11 -13.80
CA GLY A 297 -6.83 9.21 -12.91
C GLY A 297 -5.71 9.58 -11.93
N PHE A 298 -6.09 10.32 -10.89
CA PHE A 298 -5.18 10.70 -9.81
C PHE A 298 -5.93 10.96 -8.49
N ILE A 299 -5.20 10.83 -7.38
CA ILE A 299 -5.63 11.21 -6.03
C ILE A 299 -4.85 12.44 -5.61
N VAL A 300 -5.54 13.41 -5.01
CA VAL A 300 -4.92 14.49 -4.25
C VAL A 300 -5.28 14.29 -2.78
N SER A 301 -4.27 14.36 -1.92
CA SER A 301 -4.42 14.27 -0.47
C SER A 301 -3.95 15.55 0.17
N GLY A 302 -4.60 15.95 1.25
CA GLY A 302 -4.18 17.05 2.11
C GLY A 302 -5.10 17.12 3.31
N ASP A 303 -5.22 18.29 3.91
CA ASP A 303 -6.12 18.52 5.02
C ASP A 303 -7.00 19.75 4.80
N SER A 304 -8.06 19.85 5.60
CA SER A 304 -9.13 20.83 5.42
C SER A 304 -9.69 21.25 6.78
N GLN A 305 -9.79 22.56 6.98
CA GLN A 305 -10.56 23.19 8.06
C GLN A 305 -11.96 23.61 7.60
N SER A 306 -12.27 23.42 6.31
CA SER A 306 -13.55 23.80 5.72
C SER A 306 -14.69 22.83 6.05
N GLY A 307 -15.88 23.40 6.25
CA GLY A 307 -17.14 22.64 6.28
C GLY A 307 -17.65 22.30 4.87
N ILE A 308 -18.90 21.85 4.77
CA ILE A 308 -19.53 21.58 3.46
C ILE A 308 -19.84 22.90 2.75
N GLY A 309 -19.36 23.06 1.52
CA GLY A 309 -19.60 24.23 0.69
C GLY A 309 -18.77 24.23 -0.58
N GLY A 310 -19.25 24.96 -1.58
CA GLY A 310 -18.57 25.05 -2.88
C GLY A 310 -18.41 23.69 -3.53
N VAL A 311 -17.16 23.26 -3.70
CA VAL A 311 -16.80 21.98 -4.30
C VAL A 311 -16.55 20.88 -3.27
N LYS A 312 -16.41 21.21 -1.98
CA LYS A 312 -16.26 20.23 -0.90
C LYS A 312 -17.62 19.69 -0.46
N THR A 313 -17.83 18.38 -0.59
CA THR A 313 -19.11 17.74 -0.24
C THR A 313 -19.05 16.98 1.09
N SER A 314 -17.86 16.65 1.57
CA SER A 314 -17.63 15.99 2.86
C SER A 314 -17.57 17.00 4.03
N PRO A 315 -18.18 16.70 5.20
CA PRO A 315 -18.09 17.58 6.37
C PRO A 315 -16.70 17.55 7.00
N SER A 316 -16.36 18.58 7.79
CA SER A 316 -15.28 18.49 8.79
C SER A 316 -15.76 17.67 9.98
N LEU A 317 -14.85 16.90 10.57
CA LEU A 317 -15.07 16.02 11.73
C LEU A 317 -14.47 16.59 13.02
N GLY A 318 -13.60 17.61 12.91
CA GLY A 318 -12.94 18.27 14.02
C GLY A 318 -12.49 19.69 13.68
N GLN A 319 -11.22 19.99 13.97
CA GLN A 319 -10.64 21.32 13.68
C GLN A 319 -9.98 21.36 12.31
N GLN A 320 -9.22 20.32 11.99
CA GLN A 320 -8.52 20.11 10.73
C GLN A 320 -8.46 18.60 10.53
N ASP A 321 -8.92 18.13 9.38
CA ASP A 321 -9.05 16.71 9.09
C ASP A 321 -8.43 16.40 7.73
N PHE A 322 -8.02 15.16 7.50
CA PHE A 322 -7.58 14.72 6.18
C PHE A 322 -8.72 14.91 5.19
N TRP A 323 -8.42 15.49 4.03
CA TRP A 323 -9.36 15.64 2.93
C TRP A 323 -8.76 15.13 1.64
N ILE A 324 -9.40 14.10 1.09
CA ILE A 324 -8.89 13.32 -0.04
C ILE A 324 -9.84 13.49 -1.21
N LEU A 325 -9.30 13.81 -2.38
CA LEU A 325 -10.03 13.99 -3.63
C LEU A 325 -9.56 12.97 -4.64
N ARG A 326 -10.51 12.33 -5.33
CA ARG A 326 -10.24 11.42 -6.46
C ARG A 326 -10.75 12.01 -7.76
N PHE A 327 -9.88 12.06 -8.75
CA PHE A 327 -10.17 12.50 -10.11
C PHE A 327 -10.06 11.36 -11.12
N ASP A 328 -10.82 11.47 -12.21
CA ASP A 328 -10.59 10.67 -13.41
C ASP A 328 -9.45 11.26 -14.27
N ALA A 329 -9.17 10.62 -15.41
CA ALA A 329 -8.11 11.04 -16.33
C ALA A 329 -8.37 12.41 -16.97
N ASP A 330 -9.63 12.86 -17.05
CA ASP A 330 -10.07 14.10 -17.68
C ASP A 330 -10.32 15.22 -16.66
N HIS A 331 -9.73 15.10 -15.46
CA HIS A 331 -9.81 16.06 -14.35
C HIS A 331 -11.18 16.21 -13.70
N ASN A 332 -12.13 15.30 -13.96
CA ASN A 332 -13.42 15.34 -13.28
C ASN A 332 -13.27 14.77 -11.87
N LEU A 333 -13.74 15.52 -10.88
CA LEU A 333 -13.81 15.05 -9.49
C LEU A 333 -14.84 13.92 -9.39
N LEU A 334 -14.39 12.74 -9.00
CA LEU A 334 -15.22 11.55 -8.77
C LEU A 334 -15.81 11.54 -7.36
N TRP A 335 -15.00 11.82 -6.35
CA TRP A 335 -15.43 11.94 -4.96
C TRP A 335 -14.45 12.78 -4.13
N ASP A 336 -14.95 13.34 -3.02
CA ASP A 336 -14.16 13.93 -1.95
C ASP A 336 -14.58 13.37 -0.58
N LYS A 337 -13.62 13.03 0.29
CA LYS A 337 -13.91 12.43 1.60
C LYS A 337 -13.00 12.97 2.70
N THR A 338 -13.57 13.13 3.90
CA THR A 338 -12.87 13.61 5.10
C THR A 338 -12.56 12.44 6.04
N TYR A 339 -11.37 12.41 6.63
CA TYR A 339 -10.96 11.44 7.65
C TYR A 339 -10.27 12.14 8.82
N GLY A 340 -10.72 11.88 10.04
CA GLY A 340 -10.21 12.51 11.25
C GLY A 340 -11.09 12.30 12.48
N GLY A 341 -10.69 12.96 13.56
CA GLY A 341 -11.37 13.00 14.84
C GLY A 341 -11.70 14.43 15.28
N ALA A 342 -11.91 14.64 16.57
CA ALA A 342 -12.37 15.92 17.10
C ALA A 342 -11.26 16.99 17.24
N ALA A 343 -9.99 16.61 17.18
CA ALA A 343 -8.83 17.51 17.27
C ALA A 343 -8.27 17.79 15.86
N GLU A 344 -7.00 18.17 15.79
CA GLU A 344 -6.28 18.36 14.52
C GLU A 344 -5.68 17.03 14.05
N ASP A 345 -5.88 16.73 12.77
CA ASP A 345 -5.34 15.60 12.04
C ASP A 345 -4.76 16.16 10.72
N TYR A 346 -3.43 16.23 10.61
CA TYR A 346 -2.74 16.89 9.49
C TYR A 346 -1.96 15.91 8.60
N LEU A 347 -1.85 16.24 7.31
CA LEU A 347 -1.21 15.40 6.29
C LEU A 347 0.06 16.04 5.70
N PRO A 348 1.26 15.53 6.02
CA PRO A 348 2.54 16.10 5.59
C PRO A 348 3.06 15.57 4.26
N SER A 349 2.20 14.96 3.43
CA SER A 349 2.47 14.44 2.06
C SER A 349 2.86 12.97 1.93
N SER A 350 2.22 12.11 2.71
CA SER A 350 2.52 10.67 2.74
C SER A 350 1.34 9.86 2.26
N THR A 351 1.21 9.80 0.94
CA THR A 351 0.17 9.09 0.23
C THR A 351 0.81 8.17 -0.80
N LEU A 352 0.38 6.91 -0.84
CA LEU A 352 0.93 5.85 -1.67
C LEU A 352 -0.22 5.05 -2.29
N VAL A 353 -0.16 4.81 -3.60
CA VAL A 353 -0.97 3.76 -4.22
C VAL A 353 -0.29 2.43 -3.97
N TRP A 354 -1.01 1.55 -3.29
CA TRP A 354 -0.55 0.21 -2.94
C TRP A 354 -0.55 -0.70 -4.17
N PRO A 355 0.26 -1.77 -4.21
CA PRO A 355 0.35 -2.68 -5.36
C PRO A 355 -0.97 -3.34 -5.79
N ASP A 356 -1.92 -3.54 -4.87
CA ASP A 356 -3.28 -4.05 -5.18
C ASP A 356 -4.22 -2.96 -5.72
N GLY A 357 -3.72 -1.74 -5.88
CA GLY A 357 -4.50 -0.58 -6.29
C GLY A 357 -5.32 0.05 -5.17
N SER A 358 -5.13 -0.30 -3.89
CA SER A 358 -5.67 0.46 -2.75
C SER A 358 -4.81 1.69 -2.44
N LEU A 359 -5.30 2.56 -1.55
CA LEU A 359 -4.59 3.79 -1.14
C LEU A 359 -4.12 3.65 0.30
N VAL A 360 -2.85 3.93 0.59
CA VAL A 360 -2.34 4.05 1.96
C VAL A 360 -1.92 5.50 2.20
N ILE A 361 -2.45 6.08 3.26
CA ILE A 361 -2.21 7.45 3.68
C ILE A 361 -1.64 7.41 5.11
N ALA A 362 -0.63 8.22 5.39
CA ALA A 362 -0.14 8.44 6.73
C ALA A 362 -0.08 9.93 7.02
N GLY A 363 -0.65 10.33 8.15
CA GLY A 363 -0.49 11.67 8.69
C GLY A 363 -0.27 11.60 10.18
N VAL A 364 -0.43 12.73 10.84
CA VAL A 364 -0.32 12.81 12.28
C VAL A 364 -1.66 13.20 12.86
N SER A 365 -1.96 12.59 13.99
CA SER A 365 -3.22 12.78 14.69
C SER A 365 -3.00 13.25 16.11
N LEU A 366 -3.66 14.34 16.48
CA LEU A 366 -3.83 14.77 17.88
C LEU A 366 -5.13 14.20 18.46
N SER A 367 -5.96 13.57 17.63
CA SER A 367 -7.29 13.08 17.98
C SER A 367 -7.26 11.74 18.73
N GLY A 368 -7.99 11.68 19.84
CA GLY A 368 -8.47 10.40 20.38
C GLY A 368 -9.56 9.77 19.50
N VAL A 369 -10.10 8.62 19.92
CA VAL A 369 -11.19 7.93 19.20
C VAL A 369 -12.42 8.83 19.09
N SER A 370 -12.70 9.31 17.88
CA SER A 370 -13.77 10.25 17.54
C SER A 370 -13.89 10.41 16.02
N GLY A 371 -14.97 11.02 15.53
CA GLY A 371 -15.19 11.15 14.07
C GLY A 371 -15.25 9.77 13.40
N ASN A 372 -14.44 9.57 12.37
CA ASN A 372 -14.20 8.25 11.76
C ASN A 372 -12.83 7.65 12.13
N LYS A 373 -12.04 8.33 12.99
CA LYS A 373 -10.86 7.75 13.61
C LYS A 373 -11.26 6.78 14.73
N THR A 374 -10.94 5.50 14.55
CA THR A 374 -11.20 4.44 15.54
C THR A 374 -9.98 4.07 16.37
N GLN A 375 -8.80 4.56 15.99
CA GLN A 375 -7.55 4.28 16.70
C GLN A 375 -7.35 5.23 17.88
N PRO A 376 -6.68 4.79 18.96
CA PRO A 376 -6.31 5.68 20.07
C PRO A 376 -5.22 6.68 19.65
N ASN A 377 -4.92 7.61 20.56
CA ASN A 377 -3.71 8.42 20.58
C ASN A 377 -2.95 8.05 21.87
N TYR A 378 -1.66 7.79 21.76
CA TYR A 378 -0.75 7.28 22.78
C TYR A 378 0.06 8.41 23.43
N GLY A 379 0.17 9.56 22.78
CA GLY A 379 0.92 10.72 23.22
C GLY A 379 0.23 12.04 22.90
N ALA A 380 1.04 13.06 22.65
CA ALA A 380 0.55 14.38 22.24
C ALA A 380 0.11 14.36 20.77
N SER A 381 0.84 13.67 19.91
CA SER A 381 0.56 13.53 18.48
C SER A 381 1.23 12.25 17.98
N ASP A 382 0.49 11.42 17.26
CA ASP A 382 0.95 10.11 16.81
C ASP A 382 0.79 9.94 15.30
N PHE A 383 1.55 9.03 14.71
CA PHE A 383 1.28 8.59 13.34
C PHE A 383 -0.10 7.96 13.27
N TRP A 384 -0.88 8.35 12.27
CA TRP A 384 -2.14 7.71 11.94
C TRP A 384 -2.14 7.29 10.48
N ILE A 385 -2.19 5.98 10.27
CA ILE A 385 -2.13 5.34 8.96
C ILE A 385 -3.53 4.84 8.64
N LEU A 386 -3.98 5.13 7.42
CA LEU A 386 -5.28 4.77 6.89
C LEU A 386 -5.08 4.08 5.55
N ARG A 387 -5.66 2.89 5.39
CA ARG A 387 -5.77 2.22 4.09
C ARG A 387 -7.21 2.28 3.61
N LEU A 388 -7.39 2.72 2.37
CA LEU A 388 -8.67 2.92 1.72
C LEU A 388 -8.75 2.11 0.43
N ASP A 389 -9.95 1.66 0.06
CA ASP A 389 -10.20 1.27 -1.33
C ASP A 389 -10.27 2.52 -2.25
N MET A 390 -10.36 2.31 -3.56
CA MET A 390 -10.39 3.42 -4.53
C MET A 390 -11.70 4.19 -4.59
N ASP A 391 -12.75 3.69 -3.93
CA ASP A 391 -13.97 4.44 -3.67
C ASP A 391 -13.84 5.28 -2.38
N GLY A 392 -12.72 5.19 -1.66
CA GLY A 392 -12.44 5.87 -0.40
C GLY A 392 -13.15 5.24 0.80
N ASN A 393 -13.50 3.96 0.77
CA ASN A 393 -13.99 3.26 1.95
C ASN A 393 -12.81 2.71 2.76
N GLU A 394 -12.91 2.77 4.08
CA GLU A 394 -11.87 2.27 4.97
C GLU A 394 -11.71 0.75 4.84
N ILE A 395 -10.47 0.33 4.59
CA ILE A 395 -10.04 -1.07 4.69
C ILE A 395 -9.55 -1.32 6.11
N TRP A 396 -8.60 -0.50 6.59
CA TRP A 396 -8.14 -0.50 7.98
C TRP A 396 -7.51 0.84 8.35
N GLN A 397 -7.35 1.08 9.65
CA GLN A 397 -6.56 2.18 10.20
C GLN A 397 -5.71 1.71 11.38
N LYS A 398 -4.55 2.34 11.58
CA LYS A 398 -3.62 2.03 12.67
C LYS A 398 -2.93 3.30 13.17
N SER A 399 -2.82 3.46 14.48
CA SER A 399 -1.98 4.49 15.09
C SER A 399 -0.67 3.92 15.61
N TYR A 400 0.42 4.66 15.45
CA TYR A 400 1.74 4.37 16.00
C TYR A 400 2.27 5.60 16.74
N GLY A 401 2.61 5.41 18.01
CA GLY A 401 3.19 6.48 18.82
C GLY A 401 3.62 6.04 20.20
N GLY A 402 4.35 6.94 20.85
CA GLY A 402 4.76 6.82 22.24
C GLY A 402 4.18 7.93 23.13
N PRO A 403 4.74 8.17 24.32
CA PRO A 403 4.16 9.11 25.28
C PRO A 403 4.38 10.59 24.94
N ALA A 404 5.19 10.91 23.92
CA ALA A 404 5.50 12.27 23.50
C ALA A 404 4.89 12.56 22.11
N SER A 405 5.60 13.26 21.24
CA SER A 405 5.14 13.56 19.89
C SER A 405 5.95 12.83 18.84
N ASP A 406 5.23 12.27 17.87
CA ASP A 406 5.72 11.57 16.70
C ASP A 406 5.14 12.29 15.46
N TYR A 407 6.01 12.91 14.65
CA TYR A 407 5.64 13.81 13.54
C TYR A 407 5.97 13.24 12.16
N TYR A 408 5.34 13.78 11.12
CA TYR A 408 5.76 13.65 9.71
C TYR A 408 6.11 12.23 9.24
N PRO A 409 5.20 11.25 9.40
CA PRO A 409 5.44 9.91 8.88
C PRO A 409 5.50 9.95 7.35
N VAL A 410 6.46 9.24 6.77
CA VAL A 410 6.66 9.04 5.33
C VAL A 410 6.54 7.56 5.02
N LEU A 411 5.76 7.26 3.97
CA LEU A 411 5.46 5.91 3.53
C LEU A 411 6.36 5.49 2.38
N ALA A 412 6.80 4.23 2.40
CA ALA A 412 7.31 3.55 1.21
C ALA A 412 6.96 2.07 1.21
N THR A 413 6.94 1.48 0.02
CA THR A 413 6.75 0.04 -0.16
C THR A 413 7.82 -0.53 -1.10
N ASN A 414 8.18 -1.78 -0.89
CA ASN A 414 9.12 -2.51 -1.75
C ASN A 414 8.38 -3.41 -2.76
N SER A 415 9.14 -4.15 -3.57
CA SER A 415 8.58 -5.08 -4.56
C SER A 415 7.86 -6.28 -3.94
N ASP A 416 8.09 -6.55 -2.66
CA ASP A 416 7.46 -7.64 -1.90
C ASP A 416 6.20 -7.16 -1.16
N ASN A 417 5.73 -5.94 -1.46
CA ASN A 417 4.56 -5.30 -0.85
C ASN A 417 4.69 -5.06 0.67
N GLU A 418 5.90 -5.04 1.23
CA GLU A 418 6.10 -4.66 2.63
C GLU A 418 5.91 -3.15 2.82
N LEU A 419 5.50 -2.71 4.01
CA LEU A 419 5.29 -1.29 4.33
C LEU A 419 6.38 -0.78 5.26
N TYR A 420 7.00 0.34 4.88
CA TYR A 420 7.90 1.10 5.73
C TYR A 420 7.28 2.45 6.06
N ILE A 421 7.31 2.80 7.33
CA ILE A 421 6.90 4.11 7.85
C ILE A 421 8.12 4.71 8.54
N VAL A 422 8.53 5.91 8.15
CA VAL A 422 9.64 6.62 8.77
C VAL A 422 9.21 8.02 9.20
N GLY A 423 9.61 8.50 10.37
CA GLY A 423 9.35 9.88 10.75
C GLY A 423 10.04 10.29 12.05
N PRO A 424 10.20 11.59 12.32
CA PRO A 424 10.79 12.08 13.55
C PRO A 424 9.93 11.73 14.78
N SER A 425 10.58 11.24 15.83
CA SER A 425 9.95 10.82 17.07
C SER A 425 10.71 11.35 18.27
N SER A 426 10.04 12.13 19.12
CA SER A 426 10.56 12.53 20.45
C SER A 426 10.20 11.56 21.58
N SER A 427 9.44 10.52 21.23
CA SER A 427 8.91 9.56 22.18
C SER A 427 9.97 8.58 22.69
N THR A 428 9.98 8.38 24.02
CA THR A 428 10.59 7.18 24.62
C THR A 428 9.70 5.95 24.37
N ALA A 429 10.17 4.75 24.71
CA ALA A 429 9.35 3.55 24.60
C ALA A 429 8.07 3.66 25.46
N GLY A 430 6.93 3.34 24.87
CA GLY A 430 5.60 3.52 25.45
C GLY A 430 4.52 3.50 24.36
N GLY A 431 3.25 3.36 24.73
CA GLY A 431 2.18 3.17 23.75
C GLY A 431 2.39 1.87 22.96
N ASN A 432 2.56 1.98 21.64
CA ASN A 432 3.04 0.88 20.78
C ASN A 432 4.40 1.15 20.13
N LYS A 433 5.13 2.18 20.57
CA LYS A 433 6.55 2.36 20.25
C LYS A 433 7.41 1.48 21.16
N SER A 434 8.20 0.59 20.56
CA SER A 434 9.04 -0.39 21.29
C SER A 434 10.49 0.05 21.48
N VAL A 435 10.92 1.10 20.80
CA VAL A 435 12.28 1.65 20.84
C VAL A 435 12.33 3.00 21.57
N GLY A 436 13.47 3.34 22.17
CA GLY A 436 13.69 4.63 22.85
C GLY A 436 14.44 5.63 21.96
N THR A 437 14.46 6.90 22.35
CA THR A 437 15.18 7.99 21.68
C THR A 437 16.62 8.13 22.20
N TYR A 438 17.57 8.50 21.34
CA TYR A 438 18.93 8.91 21.69
C TYR A 438 19.00 10.37 22.15
N GLY A 439 17.99 11.19 21.84
CA GLY A 439 18.01 12.63 22.04
C GLY A 439 16.62 13.27 22.05
N SER A 440 16.45 14.28 21.18
CA SER A 440 15.22 15.09 21.15
C SER A 440 14.21 14.60 20.12
N TYR A 441 14.61 14.45 18.86
CA TYR A 441 13.84 13.77 17.82
C TYR A 441 14.80 12.91 17.03
N ASP A 442 14.53 11.62 16.97
CA ASP A 442 15.26 10.68 16.12
C ASP A 442 14.39 10.19 14.97
N THR A 443 15.01 9.67 13.93
CA THR A 443 14.31 8.93 12.88
C THR A 443 13.76 7.62 13.44
N TRP A 444 12.44 7.49 13.53
CA TRP A 444 11.76 6.25 13.88
C TRP A 444 11.28 5.52 12.64
N LEU A 445 11.80 4.32 12.41
CA LEU A 445 11.42 3.42 11.32
C LEU A 445 10.57 2.26 11.86
N ILE A 446 9.42 2.04 11.23
CA ILE A 446 8.50 0.92 11.46
C ILE A 446 8.42 0.10 10.18
N HIS A 447 8.64 -1.21 10.28
CA HIS A 447 8.56 -2.14 9.16
C HIS A 447 7.43 -3.14 9.40
N LEU A 448 6.47 -3.16 8.48
CA LEU A 448 5.33 -4.06 8.50
C LEU A 448 5.44 -5.07 7.36
N GLU A 449 4.93 -6.28 7.60
CA GLU A 449 4.90 -7.35 6.62
C GLU A 449 4.07 -6.98 5.39
N ALA A 450 4.25 -7.78 4.33
CA ALA A 450 3.40 -7.70 3.15
C ALA A 450 1.93 -7.84 3.54
N SER A 451 1.10 -6.88 3.12
CA SER A 451 -0.31 -6.83 3.51
C SER A 451 -1.22 -7.84 2.81
N ASP A 452 -0.64 -8.86 2.16
CA ASP A 452 -1.40 -9.88 1.46
C ASP A 452 -2.10 -10.79 2.47
N VAL A 453 -3.40 -10.56 2.63
CA VAL A 453 -4.32 -11.48 3.29
C VAL A 453 -4.42 -12.74 2.44
N CYS A 454 -3.46 -13.65 2.60
CA CYS A 454 -3.72 -15.08 2.50
C CYS A 454 -3.57 -15.66 3.90
N THR A 455 -4.58 -15.40 4.74
CA THR A 455 -4.72 -16.22 5.95
C THR A 455 -5.21 -17.59 5.51
N ASP A 456 -4.52 -18.65 5.93
CA ASP A 456 -5.01 -20.02 5.78
C ASP A 456 -6.43 -20.10 6.38
N ILE A 457 -7.47 -20.18 5.55
CA ILE A 457 -8.78 -20.60 6.03
C ILE A 457 -8.60 -22.06 6.46
N THR A 458 -8.53 -22.29 7.77
CA THR A 458 -8.64 -23.64 8.31
C THR A 458 -10.09 -24.07 8.18
N VAL A 459 -10.46 -24.60 7.02
CA VAL A 459 -11.73 -25.34 6.88
C VAL A 459 -11.55 -26.66 7.60
N THR A 460 -11.98 -26.74 8.85
CA THR A 460 -12.11 -28.03 9.54
C THR A 460 -13.28 -28.79 8.90
N ILE A 461 -13.00 -29.56 7.85
CA ILE A 461 -13.94 -30.58 7.38
C ILE A 461 -13.79 -31.75 8.35
N ASP A 462 -14.77 -31.91 9.24
CA ASP A 462 -14.91 -33.12 10.02
C ASP A 462 -15.09 -34.29 9.04
N THR A 463 -14.08 -35.16 8.94
CA THR A 463 -14.03 -36.29 8.00
C THR A 463 -14.98 -37.42 8.38
N THR A 464 -15.90 -37.20 9.32
CA THR A 464 -16.89 -38.17 9.78
C THR A 464 -18.29 -37.99 9.19
N VAL A 465 -18.44 -37.32 8.03
CA VAL A 465 -19.76 -37.24 7.36
C VAL A 465 -20.01 -38.48 6.50
N ILE A 466 -20.44 -39.55 7.17
CA ILE A 466 -21.01 -40.75 6.56
C ILE A 466 -22.44 -40.37 6.14
N ASN A 467 -22.70 -40.23 4.82
CA ASN A 467 -23.99 -39.94 4.16
C ASN A 467 -24.35 -38.47 3.82
N ALA A 468 -23.49 -37.71 3.13
CA ALA A 468 -23.89 -36.46 2.48
C ALA A 468 -24.20 -36.64 0.98
N ASN A 469 -25.22 -35.92 0.47
CA ASN A 469 -25.49 -35.80 -0.96
C ASN A 469 -24.70 -34.62 -1.53
N VAL A 470 -23.79 -34.88 -2.47
CA VAL A 470 -23.04 -33.85 -3.20
C VAL A 470 -23.78 -33.52 -4.50
N THR A 471 -24.17 -32.26 -4.69
CA THR A 471 -24.81 -31.77 -5.92
C THR A 471 -23.75 -31.12 -6.80
N LEU A 472 -23.65 -31.56 -8.05
CA LEU A 472 -22.75 -31.04 -9.08
C LEU A 472 -23.25 -29.71 -9.66
N ALA A 473 -22.37 -29.02 -10.38
CA ALA A 473 -22.63 -27.70 -10.98
C ALA A 473 -23.85 -27.64 -11.90
N ASP A 474 -24.19 -28.77 -12.53
CA ASP A 474 -25.35 -28.92 -13.41
C ASP A 474 -26.66 -29.26 -12.64
N GLY A 475 -26.60 -29.30 -11.30
CA GLY A 475 -27.70 -29.64 -10.42
C GLY A 475 -27.94 -31.14 -10.24
N SER A 476 -27.12 -32.01 -10.87
CA SER A 476 -27.20 -33.46 -10.67
C SER A 476 -26.56 -33.87 -9.35
N ILE A 477 -26.97 -35.01 -8.77
CA ILE A 477 -26.36 -35.56 -7.55
C ILE A 477 -25.26 -36.54 -7.97
N ALA A 478 -24.09 -36.46 -7.34
CA ALA A 478 -23.05 -37.47 -7.47
C ALA A 478 -23.60 -38.84 -7.01
N ASP A 479 -23.82 -39.74 -7.99
CA ASP A 479 -24.56 -40.99 -7.85
C ASP A 479 -23.66 -42.24 -7.72
N SER A 480 -22.34 -42.08 -7.91
CA SER A 480 -21.35 -43.16 -7.86
C SER A 480 -20.23 -42.87 -6.86
N SER A 481 -19.71 -43.94 -6.24
CA SER A 481 -18.53 -43.86 -5.37
C SER A 481 -17.30 -43.42 -6.18
N GLY A 482 -16.48 -42.51 -5.66
CA GLY A 482 -15.34 -41.98 -6.40
C GLY A 482 -14.67 -40.75 -5.79
N THR A 483 -13.62 -40.30 -6.47
CA THR A 483 -12.86 -39.08 -6.13
C THR A 483 -13.43 -37.88 -6.88
N TYR A 484 -13.81 -36.84 -6.15
CA TYR A 484 -14.32 -35.59 -6.71
C TYR A 484 -13.36 -34.43 -6.41
N TYR A 485 -13.23 -33.51 -7.37
CA TYR A 485 -12.40 -32.32 -7.25
C TYR A 485 -13.28 -31.09 -7.08
N LEU A 486 -13.21 -30.44 -5.92
CA LEU A 486 -13.81 -29.11 -5.73
C LEU A 486 -12.77 -28.06 -6.13
N THR A 487 -13.14 -27.18 -7.05
CA THR A 487 -12.31 -26.01 -7.40
C THR A 487 -12.97 -24.76 -6.83
N TYR A 488 -12.24 -24.03 -5.99
CA TYR A 488 -12.66 -22.74 -5.47
C TYR A 488 -11.72 -21.68 -6.04
N ASP A 489 -12.29 -20.73 -6.79
CA ASP A 489 -11.58 -19.59 -7.36
C ASP A 489 -11.88 -18.36 -6.50
N THR A 490 -10.85 -17.67 -6.01
CA THR A 490 -10.98 -16.35 -5.37
C THR A 490 -10.77 -15.28 -6.44
N PRO A 491 -11.82 -14.55 -6.87
CA PRO A 491 -11.69 -13.54 -7.91
C PRO A 491 -10.69 -12.43 -7.54
N GLU A 492 -10.48 -12.19 -6.24
CA GLU A 492 -9.58 -11.15 -5.74
C GLU A 492 -8.10 -11.56 -5.71
N CYS A 493 -7.73 -12.85 -5.80
CA CYS A 493 -6.33 -13.29 -5.63
C CYS A 493 -5.81 -14.21 -6.75
N ASP A 494 -6.51 -14.34 -7.88
CA ASP A 494 -6.17 -15.17 -9.05
C ASP A 494 -5.60 -16.57 -8.70
N THR A 495 -6.13 -17.17 -7.63
CA THR A 495 -5.68 -18.44 -7.06
C THR A 495 -6.82 -19.45 -7.07
N SER A 496 -6.47 -20.71 -7.40
CA SER A 496 -7.42 -21.82 -7.45
C SER A 496 -6.99 -22.93 -6.49
N TYR A 497 -7.91 -23.34 -5.61
CA TYR A 497 -7.68 -24.43 -4.67
C TYR A 497 -8.40 -25.69 -5.15
N ILE A 498 -7.70 -26.83 -5.12
CA ILE A 498 -8.24 -28.13 -5.51
C ILE A 498 -8.30 -29.05 -4.28
N TYR A 499 -9.51 -29.40 -3.86
CA TYR A 499 -9.72 -30.38 -2.78
C TYR A 499 -10.11 -31.75 -3.34
N ASN A 500 -9.54 -32.80 -2.75
CA ASN A 500 -9.92 -34.19 -3.04
C ASN A 500 -10.99 -34.66 -2.06
N ILE A 501 -12.18 -34.99 -2.55
CA ILE A 501 -13.26 -35.54 -1.73
C ILE A 501 -13.47 -37.00 -2.15
N GLN A 502 -13.41 -37.92 -1.17
CA GLN A 502 -13.80 -39.32 -1.37
C GLN A 502 -15.26 -39.50 -0.94
N ILE A 503 -16.09 -40.01 -1.84
CA ILE A 503 -17.48 -40.40 -1.53
C ILE A 503 -17.55 -41.93 -1.53
N ILE A 504 -17.93 -42.51 -0.39
CA ILE A 504 -18.19 -43.94 -0.21
C ILE A 504 -19.70 -44.12 0.02
N ARG A 505 -20.35 -44.94 -0.80
CA ARG A 505 -21.78 -45.30 -0.66
C ARG A 505 -21.90 -46.74 -0.16
N THR A 506 -23.01 -47.07 0.49
CA THR A 506 -23.32 -48.46 0.88
C THR A 506 -23.35 -49.37 -0.36
N PRO A 507 -22.91 -50.64 -0.27
CA PRO A 507 -22.92 -51.55 -1.40
C PRO A 507 -24.31 -51.76 -1.99
N VAL A 508 -24.40 -51.81 -3.32
CA VAL A 508 -25.61 -52.27 -4.00
C VAL A 508 -25.42 -53.75 -4.30
N VAL A 509 -26.03 -54.58 -3.47
CA VAL A 509 -25.82 -56.03 -3.48
C VAL A 509 -26.34 -56.64 -4.78
N ASN A 510 -25.49 -57.41 -5.46
CA ASN A 510 -25.85 -58.19 -6.64
C ASN A 510 -24.95 -59.41 -6.78
N PHE A 511 -25.47 -60.49 -7.36
CA PHE A 511 -24.67 -61.70 -7.60
C PHE A 511 -25.18 -62.54 -8.76
N THR A 512 -24.33 -63.45 -9.23
CA THR A 512 -24.71 -64.52 -10.15
C THR A 512 -24.21 -65.87 -9.63
N TYR A 513 -24.64 -66.96 -10.27
CA TYR A 513 -24.23 -68.30 -9.90
C TYR A 513 -24.17 -69.24 -11.10
N SER A 514 -23.37 -70.30 -10.97
CA SER A 514 -23.35 -71.44 -11.90
C SER A 514 -23.36 -72.74 -11.11
N ALA A 515 -24.08 -73.75 -11.60
CA ALA A 515 -24.27 -75.02 -10.90
C ALA A 515 -23.78 -76.19 -11.73
N ASP A 516 -23.01 -77.08 -11.10
CA ASP A 516 -22.65 -78.40 -11.61
C ASP A 516 -23.09 -79.47 -10.60
N LEU A 517 -24.20 -80.16 -10.91
CA LEU A 517 -24.87 -81.09 -10.00
C LEU A 517 -25.21 -80.45 -8.65
N LEU A 518 -24.46 -80.79 -7.59
CA LEU A 518 -24.68 -80.33 -6.22
C LEU A 518 -23.72 -79.21 -5.82
N ASP A 519 -22.72 -78.89 -6.66
CA ASP A 519 -21.76 -77.82 -6.43
C ASP A 519 -22.23 -76.55 -7.15
N VAL A 520 -22.40 -75.47 -6.39
CA VAL A 520 -22.82 -74.17 -6.90
C VAL A 520 -21.74 -73.14 -6.62
N SER A 521 -21.19 -72.54 -7.67
CA SER A 521 -20.24 -71.43 -7.58
C SER A 521 -21.00 -70.11 -7.67
N PHE A 522 -20.82 -69.25 -6.67
CA PHE A 522 -21.39 -67.91 -6.63
C PHE A 522 -20.33 -66.87 -7.03
N THR A 523 -20.76 -65.82 -7.71
CA THR A 523 -19.89 -64.70 -8.08
C THR A 523 -20.54 -63.40 -7.65
N ASP A 524 -19.83 -62.63 -6.84
CA ASP A 524 -20.24 -61.30 -6.42
C ASP A 524 -20.20 -60.32 -7.58
N LEU A 525 -21.26 -59.53 -7.73
CA LEU A 525 -21.39 -58.45 -8.71
C LEU A 525 -21.79 -57.14 -8.01
N SER A 526 -21.62 -57.06 -6.69
CA SER A 526 -22.06 -55.91 -5.89
C SER A 526 -21.25 -54.66 -6.25
N GLU A 527 -21.94 -53.52 -6.37
CA GLU A 527 -21.34 -52.23 -6.71
C GLU A 527 -20.98 -51.42 -5.45
N ASN A 528 -20.23 -50.33 -5.61
CA ASN A 528 -19.72 -49.44 -4.53
C ASN A 528 -18.65 -50.07 -3.61
N GLU A 529 -17.70 -50.80 -4.19
CA GLU A 529 -16.46 -51.27 -3.51
C GLU A 529 -16.74 -51.97 -2.15
N PRO A 530 -17.50 -53.09 -2.14
CA PRO A 530 -17.67 -53.90 -0.93
C PRO A 530 -16.33 -54.47 -0.44
N ASP A 531 -16.13 -54.51 0.87
CA ASP A 531 -14.95 -55.09 1.53
C ASP A 531 -15.29 -56.26 2.47
N SER A 532 -16.57 -56.58 2.61
CA SER A 532 -17.09 -57.66 3.44
C SER A 532 -18.33 -58.31 2.82
N TRP A 533 -18.43 -59.64 2.93
CA TRP A 533 -19.54 -60.43 2.39
C TRP A 533 -20.06 -61.43 3.43
N LEU A 534 -21.36 -61.69 3.37
CA LEU A 534 -22.00 -62.77 4.12
C LEU A 534 -23.08 -63.44 3.25
N TRP A 535 -22.81 -64.67 2.88
CA TRP A 535 -23.70 -65.53 2.11
C TRP A 535 -24.52 -66.41 3.04
N TYR A 536 -25.80 -66.53 2.74
CA TYR A 536 -26.70 -67.50 3.33
C TYR A 536 -27.20 -68.43 2.23
N PHE A 537 -26.85 -69.71 2.29
CA PHE A 537 -27.14 -70.65 1.19
C PHE A 537 -28.54 -71.28 1.25
N GLY A 538 -29.33 -70.94 2.27
CA GLY A 538 -30.71 -71.43 2.43
C GLY A 538 -30.86 -72.84 3.01
N ASP A 539 -29.74 -73.49 3.39
CA ASP A 539 -29.70 -74.81 4.03
C ASP A 539 -29.16 -74.77 5.48
N GLY A 540 -28.96 -73.57 6.01
CA GLY A 540 -28.42 -73.32 7.35
C GLY A 540 -26.91 -73.07 7.39
N THR A 541 -26.21 -73.17 6.25
CA THR A 541 -24.78 -72.84 6.14
C THR A 541 -24.55 -71.45 5.56
N THR A 542 -23.36 -70.89 5.79
CA THR A 542 -22.96 -69.53 5.39
C THR A 542 -21.51 -69.49 4.90
N SER A 543 -21.15 -68.44 4.15
CA SER A 543 -19.76 -68.13 3.79
C SER A 543 -19.47 -66.64 3.89
N ALA A 544 -18.23 -66.27 4.17
CA ALA A 544 -17.74 -64.89 4.18
C ALA A 544 -16.76 -64.59 3.01
N GLU A 545 -16.56 -65.57 2.11
CA GLU A 545 -15.76 -65.37 0.91
C GLU A 545 -16.53 -64.51 -0.11
N GLN A 546 -15.81 -63.72 -0.92
CA GLN A 546 -16.42 -62.92 -1.99
C GLN A 546 -17.11 -63.81 -3.03
N ASP A 547 -16.41 -64.85 -3.52
CA ASP A 547 -16.90 -65.77 -4.55
C ASP A 547 -16.86 -67.24 -4.05
N PRO A 548 -17.80 -67.67 -3.19
CA PRO A 548 -17.76 -69.01 -2.60
C PRO A 548 -18.24 -70.10 -3.55
N VAL A 549 -17.76 -71.32 -3.32
CA VAL A 549 -18.34 -72.56 -3.86
C VAL A 549 -19.02 -73.33 -2.74
N HIS A 550 -20.29 -73.68 -2.92
CA HIS A 550 -21.08 -74.41 -1.92
C HIS A 550 -21.64 -75.72 -2.48
N THR A 551 -21.48 -76.81 -1.72
CA THR A 551 -21.98 -78.14 -2.07
C THR A 551 -23.24 -78.46 -1.28
N TYR A 552 -24.38 -78.62 -1.97
CA TYR A 552 -25.66 -78.98 -1.33
C TYR A 552 -25.77 -80.49 -1.08
N ALA A 553 -26.28 -80.88 0.07
CA ALA A 553 -26.44 -82.30 0.42
C ALA A 553 -27.52 -83.03 -0.41
N THR A 554 -28.51 -82.29 -0.93
CA THR A 554 -29.62 -82.83 -1.72
C THR A 554 -30.03 -81.84 -2.79
N ALA A 555 -30.41 -82.32 -3.97
CA ALA A 555 -30.94 -81.46 -5.03
C ALA A 555 -32.29 -80.84 -4.61
N GLY A 556 -32.46 -79.54 -4.83
CA GLY A 556 -33.67 -78.81 -4.47
C GLY A 556 -33.57 -77.31 -4.75
N THR A 557 -34.62 -76.57 -4.43
CA THR A 557 -34.62 -75.10 -4.49
C THR A 557 -34.15 -74.55 -3.15
N HIS A 558 -33.11 -73.71 -3.17
CA HIS A 558 -32.56 -73.05 -1.99
C HIS A 558 -32.67 -71.53 -2.13
N ALA A 559 -33.09 -70.85 -1.07
CA ALA A 559 -33.17 -69.39 -1.05
C ALA A 559 -31.81 -68.82 -0.61
N VAL A 560 -31.08 -68.24 -1.57
CA VAL A 560 -29.75 -67.68 -1.33
C VAL A 560 -29.84 -66.17 -1.12
N CYS A 561 -29.21 -65.67 -0.06
CA CYS A 561 -29.09 -64.25 0.22
C CYS A 561 -27.61 -63.86 0.32
N LEU A 562 -27.24 -62.73 -0.27
CA LEU A 562 -25.96 -62.07 -0.05
C LEU A 562 -26.20 -60.79 0.74
N GLN A 563 -25.33 -60.51 1.71
CA GLN A 563 -25.14 -59.19 2.30
C GLN A 563 -23.71 -58.75 1.99
N ALA A 564 -23.52 -57.53 1.52
CA ALA A 564 -22.21 -56.93 1.29
C ALA A 564 -22.09 -55.62 2.07
N GLY A 565 -20.93 -55.38 2.69
CA GLY A 565 -20.67 -54.19 3.49
C GLY A 565 -19.41 -53.45 3.05
N ASN A 566 -19.34 -52.17 3.40
CA ASN A 566 -18.13 -51.36 3.36
C ASN A 566 -18.13 -50.32 4.49
N ALA A 567 -17.15 -49.40 4.50
CA ALA A 567 -17.02 -48.33 5.49
C ALA A 567 -18.26 -47.40 5.61
N ALA A 568 -19.14 -47.35 4.60
CA ALA A 568 -20.39 -46.58 4.64
C ALA A 568 -21.59 -47.37 5.19
N GLY A 569 -21.48 -48.70 5.34
CA GLY A 569 -22.52 -49.58 5.87
C GLY A 569 -22.74 -50.83 5.00
N SER A 570 -23.80 -51.58 5.31
CA SER A 570 -24.20 -52.84 4.65
C SER A 570 -25.69 -52.93 4.39
#